data_AF-A0A8C5KJ56-F1
#
_entry.id   AF-A0A8C5KJ56-F1
#
_cell.length_a   1.000
_cell.length_b   1.000
_cell.length_c   1.000
_cell.angle_alpha   90.00
_cell.angle_beta   90.00
_cell.angle_gamma   90.00
#
_symmetry.space_group_name_H-M   'P 1'
#
loop_
_entity.id
_entity.type
_entity.pdbx_description
1 polymer ?
#
loop_
_entity_poly.entity_id
_entity_poly.type
_entity_poly.pdbx_seq_one_letter_code
_entity_poly.pdbx_strand_id
1 'polypeptide(L)'
;MQFPAATAESLSGSLFGAYTLPTFKFQPRRESIDWRRISALDVDRVARELDVATLQENITSVTFCNLDREACSRCGQPVDPVLLKVLRLAQLIIEYLLHCQDCLSASVAQLEARLQASLGQQQRG
;
A
#
# COMPACT_ATOMS: atom_id res chain seq x y z
N MET A 1 15.88 22.62 18.57
CA MET A 1 16.41 21.50 17.76
C MET A 1 15.32 21.11 16.77
N GLN A 2 15.25 21.83 15.65
CA GLN A 2 14.27 21.63 14.59
C GLN A 2 14.91 20.68 13.57
N PHE A 3 14.36 19.48 13.39
CA PHE A 3 14.77 18.61 12.29
C PHE A 3 14.13 19.13 10.99
N PRO A 4 14.89 19.39 9.92
CA PRO A 4 14.30 19.76 8.64
C PRO A 4 13.62 18.53 8.05
N ALA A 5 12.38 18.72 7.58
CA ALA A 5 11.63 17.75 6.81
C ALA A 5 12.40 17.47 5.51
N ALA A 6 13.12 16.34 5.49
CA ALA A 6 13.68 15.82 4.26
C ALA A 6 12.52 15.52 3.31
N THR A 7 12.51 16.26 2.21
CA THR A 7 11.59 16.15 1.08
C THR A 7 11.56 14.71 0.57
N ALA A 8 10.46 14.01 0.87
CA ALA A 8 10.13 12.73 0.27
C ALA A 8 9.99 12.80 -1.27
N GLU A 9 9.98 14.01 -1.83
CA GLU A 9 9.98 14.28 -3.28
C GLU A 9 11.28 13.85 -3.99
N SER A 10 12.40 13.69 -3.27
CA SER A 10 13.69 13.42 -3.91
C SER A 10 13.87 11.99 -4.44
N LEU A 11 13.10 11.01 -3.94
CA LEU A 11 13.25 9.61 -4.37
C LEU A 11 12.37 9.27 -5.59
N SER A 12 11.29 10.04 -5.82
CA SER A 12 10.39 9.82 -6.95
C SER A 12 10.91 10.41 -8.26
N GLY A 13 11.76 11.44 -8.20
CA GLY A 13 12.17 12.21 -9.38
C GLY A 13 13.21 11.55 -10.28
N SER A 14 13.93 10.52 -9.81
CA SER A 14 15.10 10.01 -10.55
C SER A 14 14.97 8.59 -11.11
N LEU A 15 13.97 7.80 -10.68
CA LEU A 15 13.76 6.43 -11.18
C LEU A 15 12.76 6.35 -12.35
N PHE A 16 11.96 7.40 -12.55
CA PHE A 16 10.86 7.42 -13.51
C PHE A 16 11.12 8.55 -14.52
N GLY A 17 11.83 8.23 -15.61
CA GLY A 17 12.24 9.22 -16.60
C GLY A 17 11.08 10.10 -17.08
N ALA A 18 11.29 11.42 -17.11
CA ALA A 18 10.51 12.45 -17.81
C ALA A 18 8.96 12.40 -17.76
N TYR A 19 8.34 11.75 -16.76
CA TYR A 19 6.88 11.71 -16.64
C TYR A 19 6.43 12.09 -15.23
N THR A 20 5.43 12.96 -15.16
CA THR A 20 4.83 13.44 -13.92
C THR A 20 4.00 12.31 -13.31
N LEU A 21 4.59 11.56 -12.38
CA LEU A 21 3.81 10.67 -11.53
C LEU A 21 2.78 11.50 -10.74
N PRO A 22 1.58 10.96 -10.50
CA PRO A 22 0.59 11.63 -9.65
C PRO A 22 1.23 11.93 -8.29
N THR A 23 1.00 13.13 -7.76
CA THR A 23 1.47 13.49 -6.42
C THR A 23 0.88 12.53 -5.39
N PHE A 24 1.74 11.76 -4.72
CA PHE A 24 1.33 10.83 -3.66
C PHE A 24 0.96 11.57 -2.37
N LYS A 25 -0.18 11.21 -1.80
CA LYS A 25 -0.63 11.68 -0.48
C LYS A 25 -1.36 10.54 0.21
N PHE A 26 -1.04 10.33 1.49
CA PHE A 26 -1.75 9.36 2.31
C PHE A 26 -3.23 9.70 2.42
N GLN A 27 -4.08 8.69 2.20
CA GLN A 27 -5.52 8.83 2.26
C GLN A 27 -6.03 8.87 3.72
N PRO A 28 -7.15 9.55 4.00
CA PRO A 28 -7.76 9.50 5.32
C PRO A 28 -8.30 8.09 5.63
N ARG A 29 -8.01 7.59 6.84
CA ARG A 29 -8.49 6.28 7.32
C ARG A 29 -9.96 6.38 7.75
N ARG A 30 -10.88 5.93 6.89
CA ARG A 30 -12.33 6.07 7.10
C ARG A 30 -13.06 4.73 7.19
N GLU A 31 -12.41 3.64 6.82
CA GLU A 31 -13.06 2.34 6.73
C GLU A 31 -13.20 1.71 8.12
N SER A 32 -14.33 1.05 8.38
CA SER A 32 -14.50 0.23 9.58
C SER A 32 -13.82 -1.12 9.38
N ILE A 33 -13.11 -1.60 10.39
CA ILE A 33 -12.51 -2.93 10.37
C ILE A 33 -13.53 -4.00 10.78
N ASP A 34 -13.61 -5.09 10.00
CA ASP A 34 -14.39 -6.27 10.40
C ASP A 34 -13.53 -7.15 11.32
N TRP A 35 -13.63 -6.88 12.63
CA TRP A 35 -12.93 -7.64 13.64
C TRP A 35 -13.26 -9.14 13.64
N ARG A 36 -14.44 -9.54 13.20
CA ARG A 36 -14.79 -10.97 13.14
C ARG A 36 -14.00 -11.67 12.05
N ARG A 37 -13.94 -11.07 10.86
CA ARG A 37 -13.14 -11.58 9.74
C ARG A 37 -11.65 -11.64 10.12
N ILE A 38 -11.12 -10.58 10.72
CA ILE A 38 -9.73 -10.52 11.16
C ILE A 38 -9.43 -11.56 12.26
N SER A 39 -10.34 -11.76 13.22
CA SER A 39 -10.14 -12.75 14.29
C SER A 39 -10.22 -14.19 13.81
N ALA A 40 -10.95 -14.46 12.72
CA ALA A 40 -11.07 -15.79 12.13
C ALA A 40 -9.90 -16.14 11.18
N LEU A 41 -9.07 -15.15 10.84
CA LEU A 41 -7.96 -15.33 9.92
C LEU A 41 -6.81 -16.08 10.58
N ASP A 42 -6.47 -17.24 10.04
CA ASP A 42 -5.28 -17.99 10.44
C ASP A 42 -4.03 -17.43 9.73
N VAL A 43 -3.40 -16.45 10.37
CA VAL A 43 -2.19 -15.78 9.86
C VAL A 43 -0.98 -16.72 9.73
N ASP A 44 -0.86 -17.73 10.59
CA ASP A 44 0.24 -18.71 10.53
C ASP A 44 0.10 -19.60 9.30
N ARG A 45 -1.13 -20.00 8.96
CA ARG A 45 -1.42 -20.70 7.73
C ARG A 45 -1.12 -19.83 6.51
N VAL A 46 -1.58 -18.57 6.49
CA VAL A 46 -1.29 -17.63 5.39
C VAL A 46 0.21 -17.50 5.13
N ALA A 47 1.01 -17.40 6.20
CA ALA A 47 2.47 -17.33 6.08
C ALA A 47 3.10 -18.64 5.59
N ARG A 48 2.68 -19.78 6.14
CA ARG A 48 3.23 -21.10 5.80
C ARG A 48 2.90 -21.53 4.37
N GLU A 49 1.69 -21.21 3.91
CA GLU A 49 1.18 -21.60 2.59
C GLU A 49 1.45 -20.52 1.53
N LEU A 50 1.99 -19.36 1.91
CA LEU A 50 2.16 -18.20 1.04
C LEU A 50 0.83 -17.85 0.33
N ASP A 51 -0.26 -17.82 1.09
CA ASP A 51 -1.60 -17.54 0.55
C ASP A 51 -1.75 -16.05 0.22
N VAL A 52 -1.20 -15.67 -0.94
CA VAL A 52 -1.23 -14.30 -1.45
C VAL A 52 -2.67 -13.85 -1.73
N ALA A 53 -3.56 -14.76 -2.11
CA ALA A 53 -4.96 -14.42 -2.37
C ALA A 53 -5.62 -13.88 -1.10
N THR A 54 -5.48 -14.60 0.01
CA THR A 54 -5.99 -14.16 1.31
C THR A 54 -5.34 -12.84 1.77
N LEU A 55 -4.04 -12.64 1.55
CA LEU A 55 -3.38 -11.35 1.84
C LEU A 55 -3.99 -10.20 1.03
N GLN A 56 -4.15 -10.40 -0.28
CA GLN A 56 -4.70 -9.38 -1.19
C GLN A 56 -6.15 -9.04 -0.85
N GLU A 57 -6.97 -10.01 -0.47
CA GLU A 57 -8.35 -9.73 -0.04
C GLU A 57 -8.43 -8.82 1.21
N ASN A 58 -7.43 -8.86 2.08
CA ASN A 58 -7.43 -8.10 3.32
C ASN A 58 -6.62 -6.80 3.22
N ILE A 59 -5.80 -6.61 2.18
CA ILE A 59 -4.83 -5.51 2.09
C ILE A 59 -5.51 -4.15 2.18
N THR A 60 -6.59 -3.92 1.45
CA THR A 60 -7.33 -2.65 1.44
C THR A 60 -7.93 -2.36 2.82
N SER A 61 -8.64 -3.32 3.38
CA SER A 61 -9.30 -3.16 4.69
C SER A 61 -8.29 -2.85 5.79
N VAL A 62 -7.16 -3.56 5.84
CA VAL A 62 -6.11 -3.30 6.84
C VAL A 62 -5.45 -1.95 6.61
N THR A 63 -5.17 -1.59 5.35
CA THR A 63 -4.46 -0.35 4.99
C THR A 63 -5.27 0.90 5.33
N PHE A 64 -6.59 0.88 5.11
CA PHE A 64 -7.45 2.06 5.19
C PHE A 64 -8.40 2.08 6.38
N CYS A 65 -8.34 1.09 7.27
CA CYS A 65 -9.19 1.08 8.46
C CYS A 65 -8.87 2.20 9.45
N ASN A 66 -9.91 2.70 10.10
CA ASN A 66 -9.83 3.67 11.17
C ASN A 66 -9.48 2.98 12.49
N LEU A 67 -8.46 3.50 13.19
CA LEU A 67 -7.95 2.97 14.46
C LEU A 67 -8.17 3.90 15.65
N ASP A 68 -8.93 5.00 15.49
CA ASP A 68 -9.05 6.06 16.52
C ASP A 68 -9.89 5.64 17.74
N ARG A 69 -10.71 4.59 17.63
CA ARG A 69 -11.65 4.18 18.68
C ARG A 69 -11.72 2.67 18.89
N GLU A 70 -10.61 1.99 18.65
CA GLU A 70 -10.59 0.53 18.76
C GLU A 70 -10.42 0.08 20.20
N ALA A 71 -11.29 -0.85 20.60
CA ALA A 71 -11.34 -1.44 21.92
C ALA A 71 -11.34 -2.96 21.81
N CYS A 72 -10.76 -3.63 22.79
CA CYS A 72 -10.75 -5.08 22.85
C CYS A 72 -12.18 -5.62 22.91
N SER A 73 -12.55 -6.45 21.94
CA SER A 73 -13.91 -7.05 21.85
C SER A 73 -14.26 -7.95 23.04
N ARG A 74 -13.27 -8.42 23.82
CA ARG A 74 -13.48 -9.31 24.97
C ARG A 74 -13.66 -8.58 26.30
N CYS A 75 -12.96 -7.48 26.53
CA CYS A 75 -12.98 -6.77 27.83
C CYS A 75 -13.35 -5.29 27.73
N GLY A 76 -13.56 -4.75 26.53
CA GLY A 76 -13.93 -3.35 26.29
C GLY A 76 -12.84 -2.32 26.59
N GLN A 77 -11.63 -2.77 26.97
CA GLN A 77 -10.50 -1.88 27.26
C GLN A 77 -9.92 -1.29 25.96
N PRO A 78 -9.39 -0.06 25.99
CA PRO A 78 -8.69 0.51 24.85
C PRO A 78 -7.48 -0.35 24.47
N VAL A 79 -7.20 -0.42 23.16
CA VAL A 79 -5.98 -1.06 22.66
C VAL A 79 -4.75 -0.24 23.09
N ASP A 80 -3.63 -0.92 23.34
CA ASP A 80 -2.36 -0.27 23.68
C ASP A 80 -1.98 0.79 22.63
N PRO A 81 -1.76 2.06 23.01
CA PRO A 81 -1.37 3.13 22.10
C PRO A 81 -0.10 2.86 21.29
N VAL A 82 0.86 2.09 21.82
CA VAL A 82 2.09 1.72 21.11
C VAL A 82 1.77 0.72 20.00
N LEU A 83 0.93 -0.29 20.25
CA LEU A 83 0.48 -1.23 19.22
C LEU A 83 -0.31 -0.51 18.12
N LEU A 84 -1.17 0.43 18.49
CA LEU A 84 -1.88 1.27 17.51
C LEU A 84 -0.91 2.08 16.65
N LYS A 85 0.20 2.61 17.21
CA LYS A 85 1.24 3.30 16.44
C LYS A 85 1.94 2.37 15.46
N VAL A 86 2.27 1.15 15.88
CA VAL A 86 2.87 0.13 14.99
C VAL A 86 1.93 -0.18 13.84
N LEU A 87 0.64 -0.38 14.11
CA LEU A 87 -0.34 -0.66 13.06
C LEU A 87 -0.54 0.54 12.12
N ARG A 88 -0.61 1.77 12.64
CA ARG A 88 -0.64 2.99 11.81
C ARG A 88 0.60 3.11 10.93
N LEU A 89 1.77 2.80 11.44
CA LEU A 89 3.00 2.80 10.65
C LEU A 89 2.93 1.73 9.54
N ALA A 90 2.44 0.53 9.85
CA ALA A 90 2.23 -0.52 8.86
C ALA A 90 1.24 -0.06 7.77
N GLN A 91 0.13 0.59 8.12
CA GLN A 91 -0.83 1.15 7.15
C GLN A 91 -0.17 2.15 6.18
N LEU A 92 0.69 3.04 6.69
CA LEU A 92 1.39 4.01 5.84
C LEU A 92 2.41 3.32 4.92
N ILE A 93 3.14 2.33 5.45
CA ILE A 93 4.09 1.55 4.66
C ILE A 93 3.36 0.79 3.55
N ILE A 94 2.25 0.10 3.87
CA ILE A 94 1.48 -0.66 2.87
C ILE A 94 0.91 0.27 1.80
N GLU A 95 0.32 1.42 2.17
CA GLU A 95 -0.19 2.39 1.19
C GLU A 95 0.92 2.91 0.27
N TYR A 96 2.11 3.18 0.81
CA TYR A 96 3.26 3.58 0.01
C TYR A 96 3.70 2.46 -0.95
N LEU A 97 3.74 1.20 -0.47
CA LEU A 97 4.09 0.05 -1.30
C LEU A 97 3.07 -0.18 -2.43
N LEU A 98 1.77 -0.02 -2.16
CA LEU A 98 0.72 -0.07 -3.17
C LEU A 98 0.91 1.03 -4.23
N HIS A 99 1.21 2.26 -3.80
CA HIS A 99 1.52 3.33 -4.74
C HIS A 99 2.76 3.02 -5.61
N CYS A 100 3.83 2.49 -5.02
CA CYS A 100 5.00 2.05 -5.77
C CYS A 100 4.66 0.96 -6.79
N GLN A 101 3.81 -0.01 -6.42
CA GLN A 101 3.34 -1.05 -7.31
C GLN A 101 2.57 -0.47 -8.50
N ASP A 102 1.68 0.49 -8.27
CA ASP A 102 0.93 1.16 -9.35
C ASP A 102 1.88 1.93 -10.30
N CYS A 103 2.84 2.68 -9.75
CA CYS A 103 3.82 3.42 -10.55
C CYS A 103 4.69 2.49 -11.42
N LEU A 104 5.16 1.38 -10.84
CA LEU A 104 5.95 0.38 -11.56
C LEU A 104 5.12 -0.30 -12.64
N SER A 105 3.88 -0.70 -12.31
CA SER A 105 2.97 -1.34 -13.27
C SER A 105 2.65 -0.44 -14.45
N ALA A 106 2.38 0.85 -14.20
CA ALA A 106 2.16 1.84 -15.26
C ALA A 106 3.40 2.04 -16.14
N SER A 107 4.59 2.06 -15.53
CA SER A 107 5.86 2.20 -16.26
C SER A 107 6.12 1.00 -17.17
N VAL A 108 5.87 -0.22 -16.68
CA VAL A 108 6.00 -1.46 -17.46
C VAL A 108 5.03 -1.45 -18.64
N ALA A 109 3.74 -1.20 -18.40
CA ALA A 109 2.73 -1.15 -19.46
C ALA A 109 3.07 -0.12 -20.55
N GLN A 110 3.61 1.03 -20.16
CA GLN A 110 4.04 2.05 -21.12
C GLN A 110 5.26 1.60 -21.96
N LEU A 111 6.25 0.96 -21.35
CA LEU A 111 7.42 0.43 -22.07
C LEU A 111 7.00 -0.67 -23.04
N GLU A 112 6.10 -1.56 -22.64
CA GLU A 112 5.52 -2.58 -23.51
C GLU A 112 4.79 -1.96 -24.71
N ALA A 113 3.97 -0.93 -24.48
CA ALA A 113 3.26 -0.23 -25.56
C ALA A 113 4.22 0.44 -26.56
N ARG A 114 5.31 1.07 -26.07
CA ARG A 114 6.34 1.67 -26.92
C ARG A 114 7.08 0.64 -27.75
N LEU A 115 7.41 -0.52 -27.15
CA LEU A 115 8.05 -1.62 -27.85
C LEU A 115 7.14 -2.17 -28.96
N GLN A 116 5.86 -2.41 -28.66
CA GLN A 116 4.88 -2.86 -29.64
C GLN A 116 4.70 -1.87 -30.80
N ALA A 117 4.67 -0.57 -30.51
CA ALA A 117 4.59 0.46 -31.54
C ALA A 117 5.81 0.46 -32.47
N SER A 118 7.02 0.31 -31.91
CA SER A 118 8.26 0.25 -32.69
C SER A 118 8.32 -1.00 -33.57
N LEU A 119 7.92 -2.17 -33.05
CA LEU A 119 7.86 -3.41 -33.82
C LEU A 119 6.82 -3.33 -34.95
N GLY A 120 5.65 -2.73 -34.69
CA GLY A 120 4.62 -2.52 -35.70
C GLY A 120 5.04 -1.52 -36.79
N GLN A 121 5.93 -0.58 -36.50
CA GLN A 121 6.54 0.30 -37.51
C GLN A 121 7.54 -0.45 -38.37
N GLN A 122 8.35 -1.34 -37.78
CA GLN A 122 9.35 -2.13 -38.52
C GLN A 122 8.73 -3.20 -39.42
N GLN A 123 7.53 -3.70 -39.11
CA GLN A 123 6.81 -4.65 -39.97
C GLN A 123 6.08 -3.98 -41.15
N ARG A 124 5.91 -2.65 -41.11
CA ARG A 124 5.21 -1.87 -42.14
C ARG A 124 6.15 -1.13 -43.10
N GLY A 125 7.44 -1.05 -42.78
CA GLY A 125 8.49 -0.55 -43.66
C GLY A 125 9.27 -1.70 -44.28
#